data_AF-A0A258CH55-F1
#
_entry.id   AF-A0A258CH55-F1
#
_cell.length_a   1.000
_cell.length_b   1.000
_cell.length_c   1.000
_cell.angle_alpha   90.00
_cell.angle_beta   90.00
_cell.angle_gamma   90.00
#
_symmetry.space_group_name_H-M   'P 1'
#
loop_
_entity.id
_entity.type
_entity.pdbx_description
1 polymer ?
#
loop_
_entity_poly.entity_id
_entity_poly.type
_entity_poly.pdbx_seq_one_letter_code
_entity_poly.pdbx_strand_id
1 'polypeptide(L)'
;MSKLEELLSHSKAVLLGAGASHCAGLPLTNQLTAKALQSDKLSDNSKKILNAIQASFTGAKPASHIEDYLSELVDWLAITVRRANRKADTCEVTIDDTNYSNEHLLSAIDEIKLAIFEVINTEVDSEVHERFVQALHRPMRPGKVSNSGSIDYLV
;
A
#
# COMPACT_ATOMS: atom_id res chain seq x y z
N MET A 1 -42.14 -3.57 -1.94
CA MET A 1 -40.92 -3.08 -1.24
C MET A 1 -40.12 -4.20 -0.56
N SER A 2 -40.35 -5.49 -0.87
CA SER A 2 -39.69 -6.63 -0.20
C SER A 2 -38.45 -7.16 -0.93
N LYS A 3 -38.42 -7.09 -2.27
CA LYS A 3 -37.36 -7.71 -3.08
C LYS A 3 -36.00 -7.01 -2.97
N LEU A 4 -36.00 -5.69 -2.74
CA LEU A 4 -34.79 -4.91 -2.48
C LEU A 4 -34.24 -5.20 -1.07
N GLU A 5 -35.12 -5.34 -0.07
CA GLU A 5 -34.73 -5.73 1.29
C GLU A 5 -34.17 -7.17 1.30
N GLU A 6 -34.75 -8.10 0.54
CA GLU A 6 -34.23 -9.46 0.37
C GLU A 6 -32.84 -9.49 -0.28
N LEU A 7 -32.61 -8.71 -1.35
CA LEU A 7 -31.31 -8.60 -2.00
C LEU A 7 -30.24 -7.99 -1.09
N LEU A 8 -30.61 -7.01 -0.27
CA LEU A 8 -29.71 -6.38 0.71
C LEU A 8 -29.49 -7.22 1.98
N SER A 9 -30.28 -8.28 2.17
CA SER A 9 -30.18 -9.23 3.28
C SER A 9 -29.40 -10.51 2.98
N HIS A 10 -28.97 -10.71 1.72
CA HIS A 10 -28.04 -11.78 1.37
C HIS A 10 -26.67 -11.56 2.03
N SER A 11 -25.93 -12.64 2.23
CA SER A 11 -24.68 -12.67 3.02
C SER A 11 -23.78 -11.47 2.73
N LYS A 12 -23.44 -10.74 3.79
CA LYS A 12 -22.50 -9.64 3.69
C LYS A 12 -21.10 -10.25 3.65
N ALA A 13 -20.51 -10.34 2.46
CA ALA A 13 -19.09 -10.62 2.32
C ALA A 13 -18.33 -9.29 2.39
N VAL A 14 -17.44 -9.17 3.37
CA VAL A 14 -16.59 -7.98 3.53
C VAL A 14 -15.14 -8.42 3.37
N LEU A 15 -14.46 -7.83 2.39
CA LEU A 15 -13.02 -8.00 2.22
C LEU A 15 -12.31 -7.12 3.24
N LEU A 16 -11.67 -7.73 4.23
CA LEU A 16 -10.82 -7.03 5.19
C LEU A 16 -9.49 -6.72 4.48
N GLY A 17 -9.05 -5.45 4.53
CA GLY A 17 -7.76 -5.03 3.96
C GLY A 17 -7.85 -4.18 2.68
N ALA A 18 -8.93 -4.28 1.89
CA ALA A 18 -9.19 -3.37 0.77
C ALA A 18 -10.25 -2.34 1.19
N GLY A 19 -9.82 -1.13 1.57
CA GLY A 19 -10.70 -0.09 2.11
C GLY A 19 -11.03 -0.25 3.60
N ALA A 20 -11.16 -1.46 4.13
CA ALA A 20 -11.34 -1.70 5.58
C ALA A 20 -10.11 -1.27 6.40
N SER A 21 -8.92 -1.25 5.80
CA SER A 21 -7.71 -0.66 6.39
C SER A 21 -7.93 0.80 6.77
N HIS A 22 -8.69 1.56 5.96
CA HIS A 22 -9.09 2.93 6.30
C HIS A 22 -9.98 3.01 7.54
N CYS A 23 -10.91 2.05 7.69
CA CYS A 23 -11.72 1.92 8.90
C CYS A 23 -10.91 1.45 10.11
N ALA A 24 -9.71 0.90 9.93
CA ALA A 24 -8.79 0.55 11.02
C ALA A 24 -7.76 1.66 11.31
N GLY A 25 -7.93 2.86 10.74
CA GLY A 25 -7.02 3.98 10.91
C GLY A 25 -5.81 3.97 9.97
N LEU A 26 -5.66 2.97 9.11
CA LEU A 26 -4.57 2.86 8.15
C LEU A 26 -4.89 3.67 6.87
N PRO A 27 -3.89 4.25 6.20
CA PRO A 27 -4.13 4.99 4.97
C PRO A 27 -4.51 4.07 3.80
N LEU A 28 -5.28 4.62 2.86
CA LEU A 28 -5.47 4.01 1.55
C LEU A 28 -4.14 3.99 0.77
N THR A 29 -3.99 3.12 -0.23
CA THR A 29 -2.71 2.94 -0.96
C THR A 29 -2.16 4.24 -1.56
N ASN A 30 -3.02 5.11 -2.10
CA ASN A 30 -2.63 6.42 -2.60
C ASN A 30 -2.14 7.37 -1.49
N GLN A 31 -2.79 7.33 -0.32
CA GLN A 31 -2.39 8.10 0.86
C GLN A 31 -1.09 7.55 1.47
N LEU A 32 -0.94 6.22 1.52
CA LEU A 32 0.27 5.54 1.95
C LEU A 32 1.45 5.97 1.06
N THR A 33 1.24 5.91 -0.25
CA THR A 33 2.24 6.36 -1.24
C THR A 33 2.62 7.81 -1.00
N ALA A 34 1.65 8.73 -0.92
CA ALA A 34 1.92 10.15 -0.70
C ALA A 34 2.67 10.41 0.63
N LYS A 35 2.29 9.74 1.72
CA LYS A 35 2.93 9.90 3.03
C LYS A 35 4.35 9.31 3.05
N ALA A 36 4.54 8.12 2.48
CA ALA A 36 5.85 7.47 2.42
C ALA A 36 6.86 8.32 1.63
N LEU A 37 6.44 8.92 0.51
CA LEU A 37 7.28 9.81 -0.30
C LEU A 37 7.67 11.12 0.41
N GLN A 38 6.92 11.53 1.44
CA GLN A 38 7.19 12.72 2.23
C GLN A 38 8.02 12.42 3.50
N SER A 39 8.37 11.16 3.76
CA SER A 39 9.07 10.79 4.98
C SER A 39 10.47 11.42 5.08
N ASP A 40 10.80 11.91 6.27
CA ASP A 40 12.13 12.41 6.62
C ASP A 40 13.18 11.30 6.74
N LYS A 41 12.78 10.03 6.67
CA LYS A 41 13.68 8.87 6.61
C LYS A 41 14.32 8.69 5.25
N LEU A 42 13.74 9.27 4.20
CA LEU A 42 14.29 9.21 2.86
C LEU A 42 15.46 10.19 2.74
N SER A 43 16.64 9.66 2.49
CA SER A 43 17.81 10.45 2.12
C SER A 43 17.60 11.17 0.78
N ASP A 44 18.41 12.19 0.52
CA ASP A 44 18.35 12.92 -0.76
C ASP A 44 18.57 12.00 -1.97
N ASN A 45 19.41 10.97 -1.83
CA ASN A 45 19.64 9.97 -2.87
C ASN A 45 18.39 9.12 -3.10
N SER A 46 17.76 8.62 -2.04
CA SER A 46 16.51 7.84 -2.14
C SER A 46 15.38 8.66 -2.75
N LYS A 47 15.26 9.94 -2.40
CA LYS A 47 14.29 10.86 -3.00
C LYS A 47 14.53 11.06 -4.50
N LYS A 48 15.79 11.21 -4.93
CA LYS A 48 16.13 11.31 -6.36
C LYS A 48 15.75 10.04 -7.13
N ILE A 49 16.11 8.87 -6.59
CA ILE A 49 15.76 7.58 -7.20
C ILE A 49 14.25 7.44 -7.32
N LEU A 50 13.51 7.71 -6.24
CA LEU A 50 12.05 7.65 -6.22
C LEU A 50 11.39 8.62 -7.19
N ASN A 51 11.93 9.84 -7.35
CA ASN A 51 11.40 10.81 -8.29
C ASN A 51 11.61 10.35 -9.74
N ALA A 52 12.76 9.77 -10.05
CA ALA A 52 13.03 9.22 -11.37
C ALA A 52 12.11 8.04 -11.70
N ILE A 53 11.84 7.16 -10.72
CA ILE A 53 10.85 6.09 -10.88
C ILE A 53 9.45 6.66 -11.07
N GLN A 54 9.01 7.60 -10.25
CA GLN A 54 7.70 8.23 -10.41
C GLN A 54 7.53 8.84 -11.82
N ALA A 55 8.59 9.47 -12.33
CA ALA A 55 8.58 10.03 -13.68
C ALA A 55 8.42 8.95 -14.76
N SER A 56 8.99 7.75 -14.59
CA SER A 56 8.85 6.64 -15.55
C SER A 56 7.41 6.10 -15.63
N PHE A 57 6.64 6.24 -14.55
CA PHE A 57 5.22 5.85 -14.49
C PHE A 57 4.24 6.98 -14.89
N THR A 58 4.72 8.12 -15.39
CA THR A 58 3.87 9.24 -15.80
C THR A 58 2.84 8.80 -16.85
N GLY A 59 1.55 8.95 -16.54
CA GLY A 59 0.46 8.60 -17.44
C GLY A 59 -0.04 7.16 -17.34
N ALA A 60 0.50 6.35 -16.41
CA ALA A 60 0.02 5.00 -16.14
C ALA A 60 -1.48 4.98 -15.75
N LYS A 61 -2.19 3.94 -16.20
CA LYS A 61 -3.61 3.67 -15.88
C LYS A 61 -3.78 2.18 -15.59
N PRO A 62 -4.11 1.76 -14.35
CA PRO A 62 -4.32 2.60 -13.15
C PRO A 62 -3.05 3.36 -12.72
N ALA A 63 -3.22 4.37 -11.85
CA ALA A 63 -2.11 5.14 -11.33
C ALA A 63 -1.18 4.25 -10.50
N SER A 64 0.13 4.43 -10.66
CA SER A 64 1.12 3.66 -9.94
C SER A 64 1.23 4.06 -8.47
N HIS A 65 1.62 3.10 -7.64
CA HIS A 65 1.72 3.24 -6.20
C HIS A 65 3.09 2.76 -5.69
N ILE A 66 3.34 2.97 -4.41
CA ILE A 66 4.63 2.65 -3.78
C ILE A 66 5.08 1.19 -4.00
N GLU A 67 4.14 0.26 -4.16
CA GLU A 67 4.41 -1.15 -4.49
C GLU A 67 5.03 -1.32 -5.90
N ASP A 68 4.55 -0.57 -6.89
CA ASP A 68 5.13 -0.54 -8.24
C ASP A 68 6.54 0.03 -8.20
N TYR A 69 6.75 1.10 -7.41
CA TYR A 69 8.06 1.73 -7.28
C TYR A 69 9.08 0.82 -6.60
N LEU A 70 8.66 0.09 -5.56
CA LEU A 70 9.48 -0.93 -4.92
C LEU A 70 9.80 -2.08 -5.87
N SER A 71 8.87 -2.47 -6.74
CA SER A 71 9.11 -3.52 -7.74
C SER A 71 10.18 -3.08 -8.74
N GLU A 72 10.10 -1.86 -9.26
CA GLU A 72 11.12 -1.30 -10.16
C GLU A 72 12.51 -1.20 -9.49
N LEU A 73 12.56 -0.79 -8.21
CA LEU A 73 13.80 -0.78 -7.42
C LEU A 73 14.43 -2.16 -7.28
N VAL A 74 13.61 -3.18 -7.00
CA VAL A 74 14.08 -4.56 -6.85
C VAL A 74 14.60 -5.10 -8.18
N ASP A 75 13.98 -4.74 -9.30
CA ASP A 75 14.48 -5.10 -10.63
C ASP A 75 15.83 -4.47 -10.93
N TRP A 76 16.02 -3.19 -10.61
CA TRP A 76 17.32 -2.52 -10.72
C TRP A 76 18.38 -3.13 -9.80
N LEU A 77 18.00 -3.47 -8.56
CA LEU A 77 18.88 -4.17 -7.64
C LEU A 77 19.31 -5.51 -8.22
N ALA A 78 18.39 -6.29 -8.77
CA ALA A 78 18.69 -7.58 -9.41
C ALA A 78 19.64 -7.42 -10.60
N ILE A 79 19.50 -6.34 -11.39
CA ILE A 79 20.43 -6.01 -12.48
C ILE A 79 21.85 -5.78 -11.95
N THR A 80 22.00 -4.96 -10.90
CA THR A 80 23.33 -4.67 -10.30
C THR A 80 23.98 -5.94 -9.75
N VAL A 81 23.24 -6.78 -9.01
CA VAL A 81 23.72 -8.07 -8.47
C VAL A 81 24.17 -8.99 -9.59
N ARG A 82 23.38 -9.10 -10.66
CA ARG A 82 23.71 -9.96 -11.81
C ARG A 82 24.97 -9.48 -12.54
N ARG A 83 25.18 -8.17 -12.68
CA ARG A 83 26.39 -7.57 -13.28
C ARG A 83 27.62 -7.84 -12.41
N ALA A 84 27.50 -7.66 -11.10
CA ALA A 84 28.55 -7.96 -10.13
C ALA A 84 28.98 -9.43 -10.18
N ASN A 85 28.01 -10.35 -10.17
CA ASN A 85 28.29 -11.79 -10.25
C ASN A 85 28.99 -12.22 -11.55
N ARG A 86 28.79 -11.46 -12.63
CA ARG A 86 29.46 -11.69 -13.92
C ARG A 86 30.78 -10.95 -14.08
N LYS A 87 31.20 -10.17 -13.07
CA LYS A 87 32.39 -9.31 -13.12
C LYS A 87 32.36 -8.34 -14.32
N ALA A 88 31.19 -7.78 -14.59
CA ALA A 88 31.06 -6.75 -15.62
C ALA A 88 31.85 -5.49 -15.23
N ASP A 89 32.39 -4.77 -16.21
CA ASP A 89 33.19 -3.56 -15.99
C ASP A 89 32.41 -2.47 -15.23
N THR A 90 31.09 -2.43 -15.42
CA THR A 90 30.16 -1.55 -14.70
C THR A 90 29.06 -2.37 -14.02
N CYS A 91 28.96 -2.24 -12.70
CA CYS A 91 27.97 -2.94 -11.88
C CYS A 91 26.83 -2.02 -11.36
N GLU A 92 26.83 -0.77 -11.79
CA GLU A 92 25.84 0.25 -11.43
C GLU A 92 24.69 0.26 -12.44
N VAL A 93 23.59 0.91 -12.08
CA VAL A 93 22.49 1.27 -12.99
C VAL A 93 22.41 2.78 -13.14
N THR A 94 22.13 3.26 -14.34
CA THR A 94 21.95 4.69 -14.61
C THR A 94 20.46 5.01 -14.52
N ILE A 95 20.11 5.95 -13.64
CA ILE A 95 18.76 6.43 -13.39
C ILE A 95 18.81 7.96 -13.42
N ASP A 96 18.11 8.58 -14.38
CA ASP A 96 18.10 10.04 -14.58
C ASP A 96 19.53 10.65 -14.64
N ASP A 97 20.35 10.11 -15.55
CA ASP A 97 21.76 10.47 -15.78
C ASP A 97 22.70 10.31 -14.56
N THR A 98 22.22 9.71 -13.48
CA THR A 98 23.01 9.43 -12.28
C THR A 98 23.25 7.93 -12.15
N ASN A 99 24.49 7.54 -11.84
CA ASN A 99 24.80 6.13 -11.61
C ASN A 99 24.59 5.77 -10.14
N TYR A 100 23.88 4.67 -9.92
CA TYR A 100 23.60 4.12 -8.61
C TYR A 100 24.15 2.70 -8.49
N SER A 101 24.94 2.50 -7.43
CA SER A 101 25.45 1.19 -7.04
C SER A 101 24.39 0.34 -6.33
N ASN A 102 24.71 -0.94 -6.15
CA ASN A 102 23.89 -1.88 -5.39
C ASN A 102 23.55 -1.37 -3.98
N GLU A 103 24.51 -0.75 -3.29
CA GLU A 103 24.35 -0.21 -1.93
C GLU A 103 23.35 0.95 -1.90
N HIS A 104 23.38 1.83 -2.90
CA HIS A 104 22.43 2.94 -2.99
C HIS A 104 20.99 2.43 -3.14
N LEU A 105 20.78 1.40 -3.96
CA LEU A 105 19.46 0.81 -4.18
C LEU A 105 18.95 0.06 -2.94
N LEU A 106 19.83 -0.67 -2.25
CA LEU A 106 19.51 -1.32 -0.98
C LEU A 106 19.09 -0.31 0.09
N SER A 107 19.87 0.77 0.25
CA SER A 107 19.55 1.85 1.19
C SER A 107 18.19 2.46 0.86
N ALA A 108 17.92 2.76 -0.42
CA ALA A 108 16.64 3.30 -0.84
C ALA A 108 15.46 2.37 -0.50
N ILE A 109 15.59 1.07 -0.78
CA ILE A 109 14.56 0.08 -0.45
C ILE A 109 14.30 0.04 1.06
N ASP A 110 15.34 0.01 1.88
CA ASP A 110 15.19 -0.08 3.33
C ASP A 110 14.62 1.21 3.93
N GLU A 111 15.03 2.37 3.43
CA GLU A 111 14.46 3.67 3.81
C GLU A 111 12.97 3.77 3.43
N ILE A 112 12.57 3.29 2.25
CA ILE A 112 11.15 3.25 1.84
C ILE A 112 10.35 2.32 2.74
N LYS A 113 10.89 1.13 3.07
CA LYS A 113 10.22 0.21 4.01
C LYS A 113 10.04 0.84 5.38
N LEU A 114 11.04 1.57 5.88
CA LEU A 114 10.93 2.31 7.13
C LEU A 114 9.90 3.43 7.04
N ALA A 115 9.86 4.18 5.93
CA ALA A 115 8.86 5.21 5.69
C ALA A 115 7.43 4.64 5.64
N ILE A 116 7.23 3.50 4.97
CA ILE A 116 5.95 2.77 4.97
C ILE A 116 5.62 2.33 6.39
N PHE A 117 6.59 1.75 7.10
CA PHE A 117 6.40 1.28 8.47
C PHE A 117 5.92 2.40 9.39
N GLU A 118 6.53 3.59 9.36
CA GLU A 118 6.09 4.73 10.18
C GLU A 118 4.65 5.15 9.90
N VAL A 119 4.21 5.00 8.65
CA VAL A 119 2.86 5.38 8.22
C VAL A 119 1.80 4.36 8.65
N ILE A 120 2.15 3.08 8.73
CA ILE A 120 1.22 2.00 9.11
C ILE A 120 1.35 1.54 10.56
N ASN A 121 2.46 1.86 11.22
CA ASN A 121 2.72 1.57 12.63
C ASN A 121 1.99 2.60 13.52
N THR A 122 0.69 2.71 13.29
CA THR A 122 -0.23 3.54 14.05
C THR A 122 -0.98 2.68 15.05
N GLU A 123 -1.24 3.22 16.23
CA GLU A 123 -2.10 2.57 17.21
C GLU A 123 -3.51 2.43 16.62
N VAL A 124 -3.96 1.18 16.45
CA VAL A 124 -5.29 0.90 15.92
C VAL A 124 -6.29 1.21 17.02
N ASP A 125 -7.13 2.21 16.78
CA ASP A 125 -8.19 2.58 17.70
C ASP A 125 -9.26 1.47 17.72
N SER A 126 -9.29 0.72 18.82
CA SER A 126 -10.26 -0.35 19.05
C SER A 126 -11.70 0.18 19.03
N GLU A 127 -11.93 1.45 19.36
CA GLU A 127 -13.24 2.09 19.29
C GLU A 127 -13.68 2.29 17.83
N VAL A 128 -12.76 2.62 16.92
CA VAL A 128 -13.06 2.74 15.49
C VAL A 128 -13.37 1.36 14.90
N HIS A 129 -12.61 0.34 15.28
CA HIS A 129 -12.89 -1.05 14.89
C HIS A 129 -14.25 -1.50 15.43
N GLU A 130 -14.57 -1.20 16.69
CA GLU A 130 -15.86 -1.51 17.29
C GLU A 130 -17.00 -0.81 16.55
N ARG A 131 -16.88 0.49 16.24
CA ARG A 131 -17.89 1.24 15.47
C ARG A 131 -18.09 0.65 14.07
N PHE A 132 -17.02 0.17 13.42
CA PHE A 132 -17.11 -0.52 12.13
C PHE A 132 -17.89 -1.83 12.24
N VAL A 133 -17.57 -2.65 13.24
CA VAL A 133 -18.30 -3.90 13.52
C VAL A 133 -19.77 -3.59 13.84
N GLN A 134 -20.04 -2.62 14.72
CA GLN A 134 -21.41 -2.20 15.05
C GLN A 134 -22.18 -1.73 13.81
N ALA A 135 -21.55 -0.98 12.90
CA ALA A 135 -22.18 -0.53 11.66
C ALA A 135 -22.52 -1.68 10.71
N LEU A 136 -21.64 -2.68 10.59
CA LEU A 136 -21.87 -3.88 9.76
C LEU A 136 -23.02 -4.73 10.29
N HIS A 137 -23.12 -4.86 11.61
CA HIS A 137 -24.15 -5.67 12.29
C HIS A 137 -25.42 -4.89 12.62
N ARG A 138 -25.48 -3.58 12.37
CA ARG A 138 -26.66 -2.75 12.65
C ARG A 138 -27.87 -3.24 11.84
N PRO A 139 -29.06 -3.40 12.46
CA PRO A 139 -30.28 -3.69 11.72
C PRO A 139 -30.60 -2.53 10.76
N MET A 140 -30.99 -2.86 9.52
CA MET A 140 -31.32 -1.86 8.49
C MET A 140 -32.47 -0.91 8.89
N ARG A 141 -33.28 -1.29 9.88
CA ARG A 141 -34.38 -0.48 10.38
C ARG A 141 -34.44 -0.53 11.91
N PRO A 142 -34.51 0.61 12.62
CA PRO A 142 -34.67 0.63 14.07
C PRO A 142 -35.91 -0.16 14.50
N GLY A 143 -35.77 -1.04 15.50
CA GLY A 143 -36.88 -1.84 16.05
C GLY A 143 -37.18 -3.16 15.33
N LYS A 144 -36.42 -3.54 14.29
CA LYS A 144 -36.53 -4.85 13.63
C LYS A 144 -35.33 -5.73 14.02
N VAL A 145 -35.57 -6.98 14.40
CA VAL A 145 -34.50 -7.95 14.68
C VAL A 145 -33.65 -8.08 13.42
N SER A 146 -32.34 -7.87 13.52
CA SER A 146 -31.46 -8.08 12.37
C SER A 146 -31.57 -9.54 11.94
N ASN A 147 -31.71 -9.78 10.64
CA ASN A 147 -31.55 -11.14 10.14
C ASN A 147 -30.15 -11.61 10.54
N SER A 148 -30.09 -12.74 11.24
CA SER A 148 -28.88 -13.38 11.75
C SER A 148 -28.03 -14.01 10.64
N GLY A 149 -27.94 -13.35 9.49
CA GLY A 149 -27.08 -13.77 8.40
C GLY A 149 -25.64 -13.66 8.86
N SER A 150 -24.87 -14.73 8.69
CA SER A 150 -23.42 -14.68 8.90
C SER A 150 -22.82 -13.59 8.01
N ILE A 151 -21.96 -12.76 8.61
CA ILE A 151 -21.06 -11.89 7.84
C ILE A 151 -19.81 -12.73 7.58
N ASP A 152 -19.54 -12.98 6.32
CA ASP A 152 -18.35 -13.73 5.91
C ASP A 152 -17.20 -12.73 5.78
N TYR A 153 -16.21 -12.90 6.66
CA TYR A 153 -14.97 -12.13 6.62
C TYR A 153 -13.98 -12.87 5.70
N LEU A 154 -13.57 -12.20 4.62
CA LEU A 154 -12.56 -12.70 3.70
C LEU A 154 -11.24 -11.97 3.99
N VAL A 155 -10.15 -12.73 4.08
CA VAL A 155 -8.75 -12.27 4.26
C VAL A 155 -7.99 -12.50 2.97
#